data_AF-A0A5P9BGM4-F1
#
_entry.id   AF-A0A5P9BGM4-F1
#
_cell.length_a   1.000
_cell.length_b   1.000
_cell.length_c   1.000
_cell.angle_alpha   90.00
_cell.angle_beta   90.00
_cell.angle_gamma   90.00
#
_symmetry.space_group_name_H-M   'P 1'
#
loop_
_entity.id
_entity.type
_entity.pdbx_description
1 polymer ?
#
loop_
_entity_poly.entity_id
_entity_poly.type
_entity_poly.pdbx_seq_one_letter_code
_entity_poly.pdbx_strand_id
1 'polypeptide(L)'
;MSNEPIVLAIIERRKRANLSQEKLASMAGMSLKTYQRIERGEADIKMSQYRSLTRSLAISDLDVVMDTLEAAQTTVDDVAAVSRLLTDEQRKLLIKLILSLTRGGKLES
;
A
#
# COMPACT_ATOMS: atom_id res chain seq x y z
N MET A 1 -15.39 6.73 10.37
CA MET A 1 -14.28 7.38 9.64
C MET A 1 -13.38 6.27 9.13
N SER A 2 -13.10 6.27 7.82
CA SER A 2 -12.24 5.27 7.17
C SER A 2 -10.80 5.77 7.22
N ASN A 3 -9.89 4.97 7.80
CA ASN A 3 -8.45 5.26 7.69
C ASN A 3 -8.05 5.26 6.21
N GLU A 4 -7.28 6.27 5.78
CA GLU A 4 -6.74 6.33 4.43
C GLU A 4 -5.89 5.07 4.12
N PRO A 5 -5.93 4.53 2.89
CA PRO A 5 -5.18 3.33 2.52
C PRO A 5 -3.69 3.41 2.86
N ILE A 6 -3.07 4.58 2.65
CA ILE A 6 -1.66 4.83 2.97
C ILE A 6 -1.40 4.72 4.47
N VAL A 7 -2.32 5.18 5.32
CA VAL A 7 -2.21 5.06 6.77
C VAL A 7 -2.34 3.59 7.19
N LEU A 8 -3.26 2.84 6.57
CA LEU A 8 -3.39 1.39 6.81
C LEU A 8 -2.11 0.63 6.46
N ALA A 9 -1.48 0.94 5.31
CA ALA A 9 -0.20 0.36 4.92
C ALA A 9 0.90 0.60 5.98
N ILE A 10 0.99 1.83 6.50
CA ILE A 10 1.95 2.18 7.58
C ILE A 10 1.64 1.39 8.87
N ILE A 11 0.37 1.27 9.25
CA ILE A 11 -0.06 0.51 10.43
C ILE A 11 0.37 -0.97 10.30
N GLU A 12 0.12 -1.58 9.14
CA GLU A 12 0.46 -2.99 8.91
C GLU A 12 1.98 -3.20 8.89
N ARG A 13 2.75 -2.31 8.27
CA ARG A 13 4.23 -2.34 8.34
C ARG A 13 4.74 -2.21 9.77
N ARG A 14 4.17 -1.31 10.57
CA ARG A 14 4.51 -1.17 11.99
C ARG A 14 4.25 -2.47 12.75
N LYS A 15 3.08 -3.09 12.55
CA LYS A 15 2.71 -4.37 13.20
C LYS A 15 3.64 -5.51 12.78
N ARG A 16 3.93 -5.65 11.47
CA ARG A 16 4.87 -6.65 10.94
C ARG A 16 6.28 -6.48 11.52
N ALA A 17 6.69 -5.25 11.81
CA ALA A 17 7.97 -4.94 12.46
C ALA A 17 7.93 -5.08 14.00
N ASN A 18 6.82 -5.53 14.60
CA ASN A 18 6.60 -5.63 16.05
C ASN A 18 6.88 -4.32 16.82
N LEU A 19 6.61 -3.17 16.19
CA LEU A 19 6.80 -1.86 16.80
C LEU A 19 5.52 -1.41 17.51
N SER A 20 5.66 -0.91 18.75
CA SER A 20 4.58 -0.18 19.41
C SER A 20 4.33 1.16 18.72
N GLN A 21 3.14 1.74 18.91
CA GLN A 21 2.82 3.10 18.44
C GLN A 21 3.81 4.13 19.01
N GLU A 22 4.15 4.02 20.29
CA GLU A 22 5.13 4.87 20.99
C GLU A 22 6.49 4.79 20.31
N LYS A 23 6.96 3.57 20.00
CA LYS A 23 8.27 3.36 19.40
C LYS A 23 8.35 3.98 18.02
N LEU A 24 7.35 3.75 17.16
CA LEU A 24 7.36 4.33 15.82
C LEU A 24 7.19 5.86 15.85
N ALA A 25 6.32 6.39 16.71
CA ALA A 25 6.15 7.84 16.87
C ALA A 25 7.47 8.51 17.28
N SER A 26 8.18 7.92 18.26
CA SER A 26 9.51 8.38 18.68
C SER A 26 10.53 8.31 17.54
N MET A 27 10.60 7.19 16.81
CA MET A 27 11.51 7.03 15.67
C MET A 27 11.23 8.03 14.54
N ALA A 28 9.97 8.40 14.34
CA ALA A 28 9.54 9.35 13.32
C ALA A 28 9.57 10.81 13.79
N GLY A 29 10.02 11.07 15.03
CA GLY A 29 10.14 12.42 15.58
C GLY A 29 8.81 13.12 15.80
N MET A 30 7.76 12.39 16.18
CA MET A 30 6.43 12.95 16.47
C MET A 30 5.87 12.47 17.82
N SER A 31 4.91 13.21 18.37
CA SER A 31 4.25 12.80 19.61
C SER A 31 3.39 11.55 19.41
N LEU A 32 3.32 10.69 20.42
CA LEU A 32 2.42 9.54 20.42
C LEU A 32 0.97 9.95 20.14
N LYS A 33 0.51 11.04 20.77
CA LYS A 33 -0.85 11.56 20.59
C LYS A 33 -1.14 11.91 19.13
N THR A 34 -0.19 12.53 18.44
CA THR A 34 -0.31 12.84 17.01
C THR A 34 -0.41 11.56 16.19
N TYR A 35 0.50 10.61 16.44
CA TYR A 35 0.53 9.35 15.70
C TYR A 35 -0.75 8.52 15.89
N GLN A 36 -1.28 8.45 17.12
CA GLN A 36 -2.53 7.75 17.43
C GLN A 36 -3.75 8.37 16.74
N ARG A 37 -3.82 9.70 16.64
CA ARG A 37 -4.89 10.39 15.91
C ARG A 37 -4.84 10.05 14.42
N ILE A 38 -3.64 9.98 13.84
CA ILE A 38 -3.44 9.55 12.46
C ILE A 38 -3.91 8.10 12.29
N GLU A 39 -3.47 7.16 13.14
CA GLU A 39 -3.88 5.75 13.03
C GLU A 39 -5.40 5.53 13.22
N ARG A 40 -6.11 6.44 13.88
CA ARG A 40 -7.57 6.39 14.06
C ARG A 40 -8.35 7.18 13.01
N GLY A 41 -7.67 7.88 12.10
CA GLY A 41 -8.31 8.73 11.09
C GLY A 41 -8.95 9.99 11.68
N GLU A 42 -8.52 10.41 12.87
CA GLU A 42 -8.93 11.66 13.54
C GLU A 42 -8.09 12.87 13.10
N ALA A 43 -7.02 12.63 12.34
CA ALA A 43 -6.16 13.65 11.77
C ALA A 43 -5.54 13.14 10.47
N ASP A 44 -5.56 13.98 9.44
CA ASP A 44 -4.87 13.70 8.18
C ASP A 44 -3.36 13.65 8.40
N ILE A 45 -2.70 12.75 7.68
CA ILE A 45 -1.25 12.63 7.70
C ILE A 45 -0.63 13.74 6.83
N LYS A 46 0.21 14.59 7.42
CA LYS A 46 0.98 15.57 6.64
C LYS A 46 2.09 14.87 5.86
N MET A 47 2.45 15.38 4.69
CA MET A 47 3.51 14.78 3.87
C MET A 47 4.87 14.68 4.59
N SER A 48 5.19 15.63 5.48
CA SER A 48 6.39 15.55 6.32
C SER A 48 6.35 14.38 7.31
N GLN A 49 5.17 14.10 7.89
CA GLN A 49 4.95 12.98 8.81
C GLN A 49 5.02 11.65 8.07
N TYR A 50 4.38 11.57 6.89
CA TYR A 50 4.48 10.42 5.98
C TYR A 50 5.94 10.09 5.67
N ARG A 51 6.71 11.06 5.20
CA ARG A 51 8.14 10.88 4.89
C ARG A 51 8.97 10.47 6.09
N SER A 52 8.65 10.97 7.29
CA SER A 52 9.34 10.55 8.50
C SER A 52 9.01 9.09 8.85
N LEU A 53 7.73 8.70 8.79
CA LEU A 53 7.30 7.34 9.07
C LEU A 53 7.89 6.31 8.11
N THR A 54 7.88 6.59 6.80
CA THR A 54 8.46 5.68 5.80
C THR A 54 9.97 5.52 5.97
N ARG A 55 10.70 6.61 6.27
CA ARG A 55 12.14 6.53 6.63
C ARG A 55 12.38 5.72 7.89
N SER A 56 11.60 5.94 8.94
CA SER A 56 11.74 5.21 10.21
C SER A 56 11.46 3.71 10.05
N LEU A 57 10.59 3.34 9.11
CA LEU A 57 10.28 1.96 8.76
C LEU A 57 11.23 1.37 7.70
N ALA A 58 12.17 2.17 7.16
CA ALA A 58 13.07 1.80 6.08
C ALA A 58 12.34 1.24 4.84
N ILE A 59 11.20 1.82 4.48
CA ILE A 59 10.40 1.45 3.31
C ILE A 59 10.35 2.58 2.28
N SER A 60 10.15 2.21 1.02
CA SER A 60 9.98 3.14 -0.09
C SER A 60 8.50 3.49 -0.33
N ASP A 61 8.26 4.51 -1.16
CA ASP A 61 6.89 4.82 -1.61
C ASP A 61 6.27 3.66 -2.41
N LEU A 62 7.09 2.87 -3.13
CA LEU A 62 6.61 1.70 -3.85
C LEU A 62 6.10 0.62 -2.90
N ASP A 63 6.79 0.37 -1.78
CA ASP A 63 6.33 -0.57 -0.76
C ASP A 63 4.94 -0.21 -0.23
N VAL A 64 4.73 1.09 0.05
CA VAL A 64 3.45 1.61 0.52
C VAL A 64 2.37 1.40 -0.53
N VAL A 65 2.64 1.72 -1.80
CA VAL A 65 1.69 1.50 -2.90
C VAL A 65 1.33 0.02 -3.01
N MET A 66 2.32 -0.88 -2.95
CA MET A 66 2.05 -2.32 -3.00
C MET A 66 1.19 -2.79 -1.82
N ASP A 67 1.45 -2.33 -0.59
CA ASP A 67 0.62 -2.66 0.57
C ASP A 67 -0.80 -2.10 0.44
N THR A 68 -0.98 -0.93 -0.18
CA THR A 68 -2.33 -0.39 -0.44
C THR A 68 -3.09 -1.21 -1.48
N LEU A 69 -2.41 -1.75 -2.49
CA LEU A 69 -2.99 -2.67 -3.47
C LEU A 69 -3.41 -4.00 -2.84
N GLU A 70 -2.68 -4.48 -1.83
CA GLU A 70 -3.03 -5.68 -1.06
C GLU A 70 -4.18 -5.43 -0.07
N ALA A 71 -4.24 -4.24 0.52
CA ALA A 71 -5.28 -3.85 1.48
C ALA A 71 -6.61 -3.45 0.82
N ALA A 72 -6.58 -3.09 -0.46
CA ALA A 72 -7.76 -2.74 -1.26
C ALA A 72 -8.19 -3.91 -2.16
N GLN A 73 -9.47 -3.96 -2.51
CA GLN A 73 -9.93 -4.85 -3.58
C GLN A 73 -9.27 -4.41 -4.88
N THR A 74 -8.32 -5.19 -5.41
CA THR A 74 -7.63 -4.88 -6.68
C THR A 74 -8.67 -4.64 -7.78
N THR A 75 -8.57 -3.48 -8.41
CA THR A 75 -9.48 -3.02 -9.46
C THR A 75 -8.88 -3.19 -10.85
N VAL A 76 -9.71 -3.01 -11.88
CA VAL A 76 -9.24 -3.01 -13.27
C VAL A 76 -8.25 -1.87 -13.52
N ASP A 77 -8.43 -0.74 -12.82
CA ASP A 77 -7.56 0.44 -12.93
C ASP A 77 -6.17 0.18 -12.34
N ASP A 78 -6.06 -0.66 -11.31
CA ASP A 78 -4.77 -1.04 -10.73
C ASP A 78 -3.95 -1.88 -11.71
N VAL A 79 -4.60 -2.85 -12.38
CA VAL A 79 -3.96 -3.67 -13.43
C VAL A 79 -3.50 -2.77 -14.58
N ALA A 80 -4.35 -1.83 -15.01
CA ALA A 80 -4.01 -0.87 -16.04
C ALA A 80 -2.82 0.01 -15.61
N ALA A 81 -2.79 0.49 -14.37
CA ALA A 81 -1.71 1.32 -13.85
C ALA A 81 -0.37 0.58 -13.85
N VAL A 82 -0.31 -0.64 -13.30
CA VAL A 82 0.91 -1.46 -13.26
C VAL A 82 1.39 -1.79 -14.68
N SER A 83 0.47 -2.06 -15.61
CA SER A 83 0.80 -2.37 -17.01
C SER A 83 1.53 -1.23 -17.74
N ARG A 84 1.45 0.02 -17.25
CA ARG A 84 2.17 1.17 -17.84
C ARG A 84 3.67 1.10 -17.64
N LEU A 85 4.15 0.34 -16.64
CA LEU A 85 5.58 0.14 -16.37
C LEU A 85 6.24 -0.87 -17.31
N LEU A 86 5.44 -1.61 -18.06
CA LEU A 86 5.90 -2.69 -18.94
C LEU A 86 6.27 -2.17 -20.33
N THR A 87 7.26 -2.80 -20.96
CA THR A 87 7.55 -2.58 -22.39
C THR A 87 6.41 -3.10 -23.26
N ASP A 88 6.40 -2.74 -24.55
CA ASP A 88 5.37 -3.21 -25.48
C ASP A 88 5.31 -4.74 -25.58
N GLU A 89 6.47 -5.41 -25.60
CA GLU A 89 6.52 -6.87 -25.62
C GLU A 89 6.00 -7.48 -24.31
N GLN A 90 6.36 -6.90 -23.16
CA GLN A 90 5.84 -7.34 -21.87
C GLN A 90 4.33 -7.11 -21.74
N ARG A 91 3.80 -5.99 -22.25
CA ARG A 91 2.35 -5.72 -22.32
C ARG A 91 1.63 -6.74 -23.18
N LYS A 92 2.16 -7.10 -24.35
CA LYS A 92 1.58 -8.16 -25.20
C LYS A 92 1.54 -9.50 -24.48
N LEU A 93 2.60 -9.86 -23.74
CA LEU A 93 2.63 -11.08 -22.93
C LEU A 93 1.58 -11.06 -21.81
N LEU A 94 1.45 -9.94 -21.09
CA LEU A 94 0.42 -9.76 -20.06
C LEU A 94 -1.00 -9.91 -20.64
N ILE A 95 -1.27 -9.30 -21.80
CA ILE A 95 -2.57 -9.44 -22.49
C ILE A 95 -2.84 -10.90 -22.83
N LYS A 96 -1.84 -11.62 -23.38
CA LYS A 96 -1.98 -13.05 -23.69
C LYS A 96 -2.29 -13.88 -22.44
N LEU A 97 -1.65 -13.57 -21.30
CA LEU A 97 -1.91 -14.22 -20.01
C LEU A 97 -3.35 -13.95 -19.52
N ILE A 98 -3.81 -12.70 -19.54
CA ILE A 98 -5.19 -12.36 -19.14
C ILE A 98 -6.21 -13.08 -20.05
N LEU A 99 -5.94 -13.12 -21.36
CA LEU A 99 -6.78 -13.85 -22.32
C LEU A 99 -6.76 -15.36 -22.12
N SER A 100 -5.67 -15.96 -21.62
CA SER A 100 -5.64 -17.40 -21.33
C SER A 100 -6.44 -17.73 -20.07
N LEU A 101 -6.34 -16.90 -19.03
CA LEU A 101 -7.12 -17.06 -17.79
C LEU A 101 -8.62 -17.00 -18.04
N THR A 102 -9.09 -16.08 -18.90
CA THR A 102 -10.52 -15.97 -19.27
C THR A 102 -11.05 -17.17 -20.07
N ARG A 103 -10.17 -17.91 -20.75
CA ARG A 103 -10.53 -19.12 -21.50
C ARG A 103 -10.50 -20.38 -20.62
N GLY A 104 -9.61 -20.43 -19.63
CA GLY A 104 -9.50 -21.55 -18.68
C GLY A 104 -10.65 -21.65 -17.68
N GLY A 105 -11.28 -20.53 -17.32
CA GLY A 105 -12.43 -20.50 -16.39
C GLY A 105 -13.76 -21.07 -16.93
N LYS A 106 -13.78 -21.62 -18.15
CA LYS A 106 -14.97 -22.25 -18.76
C LYS A 106 -15.00 -23.78 -18.64
N LEU A 107 -14.06 -24.41 -17.93
CA LEU A 107 -13.94 -25.88 -17.85
C LEU A 107 -14.41 -26.49 -16.52
N GLU A 108 -14.90 -25.69 -15.58
CA GLU A 108 -15.60 -26.20 -14.40
C GLU A 108 -16.98 -25.54 -14.30
N SER A 109 -17.92 -26.08 -15.07
CA SER A 109 -19.37 -25.91 -14.93
C SER A 109 -20.04 -27.26 -15.04
#